data_AF-A0A942CB11-F1
#
_entry.id   AF-A0A942CB11-F1
#
_cell.length_a   1.000
_cell.length_b   1.000
_cell.length_c   1.000
_cell.angle_alpha   90.00
_cell.angle_beta   90.00
_cell.angle_gamma   90.00
#
_symmetry.space_group_name_H-M   'P 1'
#
loop_
_entity.id
_entity.type
_entity.pdbx_description
1 polymer ?
#
loop_
_entity_poly.entity_id
_entity_poly.type
_entity_poly.pdbx_seq_one_letter_code
_entity_poly.pdbx_strand_id
1 'polypeptide(L)'
;MKLTRIMLAAVFLLSTLTISAVADSILVGGVTQVTLTSAPTLTSLGLAVAPTGTATVFTNSSGIPVASFNITGNTPDNLIFHDGSGLRFSAGGANLAISNFLINTATNTISGTVMVNGALVGNGISLFNIGSGLALTLSSQALGAFGSTFGLNQATVTALSTAVIGTARIIPASEVPEPGTLLLLLSGAAMVGPAVRRRWTKGKNNL
;
A
#
# COMPACT_ATOMS: atom_id res chain seq x y z
N MET A 1 68.79 35.54 -5.57
CA MET A 1 67.98 35.22 -6.76
C MET A 1 68.15 33.75 -7.12
N LYS A 2 67.14 32.92 -6.80
CA LYS A 2 66.69 31.70 -7.50
C LYS A 2 65.57 31.09 -6.65
N LEU A 3 64.35 31.55 -6.91
CA LEU A 3 63.10 30.89 -6.48
C LEU A 3 62.87 29.63 -7.32
N THR A 4 61.90 28.81 -6.88
CA THR A 4 61.35 27.57 -7.48
C THR A 4 62.01 26.31 -6.93
N ARG A 5 61.33 25.35 -6.30
CA ARG A 5 59.93 24.90 -6.41
C ARG A 5 59.42 24.35 -5.08
N ILE A 6 58.31 24.88 -4.59
CA ILE A 6 57.39 24.18 -3.68
C ILE A 6 56.30 23.63 -4.60
N MET A 7 56.23 22.32 -4.80
CA MET A 7 54.99 21.69 -5.29
C MET A 7 54.38 20.92 -4.13
N LEU A 8 53.24 21.47 -3.72
CA LEU A 8 52.41 21.09 -2.60
C LEU A 8 51.72 19.75 -2.91
N ALA A 9 51.78 18.87 -1.92
CA ALA A 9 51.00 17.65 -1.83
C ALA A 9 49.50 17.98 -1.71
N ALA A 10 48.65 17.12 -2.29
CA ALA A 10 47.42 16.59 -1.67
C ALA A 10 46.70 15.70 -2.69
N VAL A 11 47.06 14.41 -2.71
CA VAL A 11 46.19 13.36 -3.26
C VAL A 11 45.05 13.19 -2.25
N PHE A 12 43.91 13.84 -2.49
CA PHE A 12 42.67 13.50 -1.79
C PHE A 12 41.98 12.39 -2.57
N LEU A 13 42.33 11.14 -2.23
CA LEU A 13 41.42 10.00 -2.44
C LEU A 13 40.21 10.24 -1.53
N LEU A 14 39.14 10.81 -2.06
CA LEU A 14 37.85 10.80 -1.37
C LEU A 14 37.20 9.44 -1.64
N SER A 15 37.59 8.48 -0.80
CA SER A 15 37.04 7.14 -0.75
C SER A 15 35.53 7.18 -0.58
N THR A 16 34.87 6.40 -1.44
CA THR A 16 33.47 6.03 -1.49
C THR A 16 32.84 5.76 -0.11
N LEU A 17 31.96 6.65 0.33
CA LEU A 17 30.87 6.31 1.23
C LEU A 17 29.57 6.46 0.45
N THR A 18 29.27 5.48 -0.39
CA THR A 18 27.88 5.22 -0.77
C THR A 18 27.22 4.66 0.48
N ILE A 19 26.70 5.54 1.34
CA ILE A 19 25.71 5.15 2.32
C ILE A 19 24.47 4.82 1.49
N SER A 20 24.32 3.55 1.11
CA SER A 20 23.02 3.04 0.71
C SER A 20 22.15 3.07 1.97
N ALA A 21 21.55 4.22 2.24
CA ALA A 21 20.37 4.24 3.09
C ALA A 21 19.34 3.41 2.34
N VAL A 22 19.14 2.16 2.79
CA VAL A 22 17.89 1.47 2.53
C VAL A 22 16.87 2.29 3.30
N ALA A 23 16.32 3.32 2.66
CA ALA A 23 15.15 3.98 3.14
C ALA A 23 14.07 2.89 3.17
N ASP A 24 13.67 2.50 4.37
CA ASP A 24 12.44 1.73 4.56
C ASP A 24 11.35 2.65 4.00
N SER A 25 10.91 2.38 2.77
CA SER A 25 10.05 3.32 2.07
C SER A 25 8.75 3.41 2.85
N ILE A 26 8.46 4.60 3.37
CA ILE A 26 7.18 4.86 3.99
C ILE A 26 6.14 4.73 2.87
N LEU A 27 5.33 3.66 2.91
CA LEU A 27 4.19 3.48 2.02
C LEU A 27 3.07 4.43 2.44
N VAL A 28 3.23 5.72 2.18
CA VAL A 28 2.15 6.71 2.32
C VAL A 28 1.74 7.17 0.92
N GLY A 29 0.44 7.27 0.70
CA GLY A 29 -0.13 7.81 -0.55
C GLY A 29 -0.40 6.76 -1.64
N GLY A 30 -0.10 5.49 -1.38
CA GLY A 30 -0.58 4.36 -2.20
C GLY A 30 -2.01 3.96 -1.83
N VAL A 31 -2.58 3.03 -2.58
CA VAL A 31 -3.89 2.43 -2.28
C VAL A 31 -3.84 0.91 -2.36
N THR A 32 -4.59 0.25 -1.48
CA THR A 32 -4.90 -1.18 -1.59
C THR A 32 -6.31 -1.30 -2.17
N GLN A 33 -6.42 -1.98 -3.31
CA GLN A 33 -7.69 -2.29 -3.95
C GLN A 33 -8.06 -3.74 -3.70
N VAL A 34 -9.29 -4.00 -3.29
CA VAL A 34 -9.85 -5.33 -3.12
C VAL A 34 -10.97 -5.52 -4.11
N THR A 35 -10.78 -6.43 -5.06
CA THR A 35 -11.87 -6.88 -5.93
C THR A 35 -12.75 -7.83 -5.15
N LEU A 36 -14.02 -7.49 -4.93
CA LEU A 36 -14.96 -8.28 -4.13
C LEU A 36 -15.49 -9.47 -4.95
N THR A 37 -14.69 -10.53 -5.03
CA THR A 37 -15.00 -11.74 -5.81
C THR A 37 -16.26 -12.45 -5.31
N SER A 38 -16.56 -12.35 -4.01
CA SER A 38 -17.78 -12.90 -3.44
C SER A 38 -18.99 -11.97 -3.53
N ALA A 39 -18.94 -10.87 -4.28
CA ALA A 39 -20.06 -9.94 -4.38
C ALA A 39 -21.40 -10.62 -4.76
N PRO A 40 -21.45 -11.59 -5.70
CA PRO A 40 -22.68 -12.34 -5.98
C PRO A 40 -23.16 -13.15 -4.76
N THR A 41 -22.25 -13.79 -4.04
CA THR A 41 -22.57 -14.54 -2.81
C THR A 41 -23.13 -13.61 -1.73
N LEU A 42 -22.46 -12.48 -1.46
CA LEU A 42 -22.93 -11.50 -0.48
C LEU A 42 -24.31 -10.93 -0.87
N THR A 43 -24.51 -10.64 -2.15
CA THR A 43 -25.80 -10.18 -2.69
C THR A 43 -26.89 -11.24 -2.53
N SER A 44 -26.57 -12.52 -2.79
CA SER A 44 -27.51 -13.63 -2.61
C SER A 44 -27.91 -13.84 -1.14
N LEU A 45 -27.07 -13.42 -0.20
CA LEU A 45 -27.35 -13.40 1.24
C LEU A 45 -28.09 -12.13 1.67
N GLY A 46 -28.44 -11.24 0.74
CA GLY A 46 -29.10 -9.97 1.02
C GLY A 46 -28.19 -8.93 1.67
N LEU A 47 -26.87 -9.14 1.68
CA LEU A 47 -25.90 -8.22 2.27
C LEU A 47 -25.54 -7.12 1.26
N ALA A 48 -25.95 -5.90 1.57
CA ALA A 48 -25.48 -4.71 0.88
C ALA A 48 -24.13 -4.27 1.47
N VAL A 49 -23.16 -3.99 0.59
CA VAL A 49 -21.82 -3.50 0.95
C VAL A 49 -21.70 -2.03 0.55
N ALA A 50 -21.26 -1.19 1.48
CA ALA A 50 -21.01 0.22 1.26
C ALA A 50 -19.66 0.66 1.89
N PRO A 51 -18.95 1.63 1.29
CA PRO A 51 -17.76 2.19 1.93
C PRO A 51 -18.12 2.98 3.20
N THR A 52 -17.15 3.10 4.10
CA THR A 52 -17.19 4.05 5.22
C THR A 52 -15.90 4.87 5.28
N GLY A 53 -16.01 6.09 5.79
CA GLY A 53 -14.86 6.98 5.96
C GLY A 53 -14.22 7.34 4.63
N THR A 54 -12.91 7.15 4.50
CA THR A 54 -12.12 7.50 3.30
C THR A 54 -12.09 6.40 2.23
N ALA A 55 -12.70 5.24 2.49
CA ALA A 55 -12.78 4.18 1.51
C ALA A 55 -13.70 4.56 0.34
N THR A 56 -13.42 4.02 -0.84
CA THR A 56 -14.29 4.14 -2.01
C THR A 56 -14.67 2.75 -2.52
N VAL A 57 -15.85 2.64 -3.13
CA VAL A 57 -16.28 1.42 -3.84
C VAL A 57 -16.76 1.84 -5.22
N PHE A 58 -16.22 1.21 -6.25
CA PHE A 58 -16.59 1.41 -7.65
C PHE A 58 -16.67 0.06 -8.36
N THR A 59 -17.27 0.01 -9.54
CA THR A 59 -17.31 -1.20 -10.37
C THR A 59 -16.20 -1.19 -11.40
N ASN A 60 -15.52 -2.32 -11.59
CA ASN A 60 -14.55 -2.47 -12.67
C ASN A 60 -15.26 -2.65 -14.03
N SER A 61 -14.48 -2.77 -15.10
CA SER A 61 -14.99 -2.97 -16.48
C SER A 61 -15.84 -4.24 -16.65
N SER A 62 -15.72 -5.21 -15.75
CA SER A 62 -16.51 -6.44 -15.73
C SER A 62 -17.74 -6.35 -14.81
N GLY A 63 -18.04 -5.17 -14.25
CA GLY A 63 -19.17 -4.96 -13.33
C GLY A 63 -18.96 -5.51 -11.92
N ILE A 64 -17.73 -5.91 -11.57
CA ILE A 64 -17.40 -6.45 -10.23
C ILE A 64 -17.03 -5.27 -9.32
N PRO A 65 -17.61 -5.19 -8.10
CA PRO A 65 -17.24 -4.16 -7.13
C PRO A 65 -15.77 -4.28 -6.70
N VAL A 66 -15.10 -3.13 -6.63
CA VAL A 66 -13.73 -2.95 -6.16
C VAL A 66 -13.76 -1.92 -5.04
N ALA A 67 -13.32 -2.32 -3.85
CA ALA A 67 -13.13 -1.42 -2.73
C ALA A 67 -11.68 -0.90 -2.73
N SER A 68 -11.48 0.40 -2.56
CA SER A 68 -10.16 1.02 -2.50
C SER A 68 -9.94 1.69 -1.15
N PHE A 69 -8.79 1.40 -0.56
CA PHE A 69 -8.39 1.86 0.77
C PHE A 69 -7.05 2.58 0.67
N ASN A 70 -6.98 3.81 1.19
CA ASN A 70 -5.73 4.56 1.19
C ASN A 70 -4.75 3.91 2.17
N ILE A 71 -3.48 3.82 1.78
CA ILE A 71 -2.41 3.42 2.69
C ILE A 71 -1.98 4.67 3.46
N THR A 72 -2.20 4.67 4.78
CA THR A 72 -1.92 5.78 5.68
C THR A 72 -0.54 5.68 6.32
N GLY A 73 0.12 4.54 6.19
CA GLY A 73 1.51 4.34 6.58
C GLY A 73 1.89 2.88 6.69
N ASN A 74 3.10 2.63 7.17
CA ASN A 74 3.62 1.30 7.48
C ASN A 74 4.64 1.36 8.64
N THR A 75 4.96 0.20 9.21
CA THR A 75 6.08 0.03 10.13
C THR A 75 7.14 -0.91 9.53
N PRO A 76 8.39 -0.86 10.05
CA PRO A 76 9.40 -1.87 9.75
C PRO A 76 8.97 -3.30 10.14
N ASP A 77 8.06 -3.43 11.11
CA ASP A 77 7.53 -4.70 11.60
C ASP A 77 6.42 -5.30 10.71
N ASN A 78 6.45 -5.06 9.39
CA ASN A 78 5.52 -5.64 8.43
C ASN A 78 4.04 -5.24 8.64
N LEU A 79 3.81 -4.06 9.20
CA LEU A 79 2.47 -3.51 9.39
C LEU A 79 2.17 -2.45 8.34
N ILE A 80 0.95 -2.47 7.81
CA ILE A 80 0.45 -1.46 6.85
C ILE A 80 -0.89 -0.94 7.36
N PHE A 81 -1.02 0.38 7.45
CA PHE A 81 -2.16 1.09 8.02
C PHE A 81 -3.10 1.59 6.92
N HIS A 82 -4.40 1.52 7.23
CA HIS A 82 -5.50 2.03 6.42
C HIS A 82 -6.49 2.80 7.31
N ASP A 83 -5.99 3.77 8.05
CA ASP A 83 -6.77 4.51 9.04
C ASP A 83 -7.86 5.36 8.41
N GLY A 84 -9.01 5.44 9.08
CA GLY A 84 -10.17 6.20 8.61
C GLY A 84 -10.90 5.59 7.41
N SER A 85 -10.45 4.45 6.88
CA SER A 85 -11.12 3.69 5.82
C SER A 85 -11.90 2.49 6.39
N GLY A 86 -12.96 2.07 5.71
CA GLY A 86 -13.72 0.88 6.12
C GLY A 86 -14.82 0.44 5.15
N LEU A 87 -15.50 -0.65 5.53
CA LEU A 87 -16.67 -1.19 4.85
C LEU A 87 -17.82 -1.38 5.83
N ARG A 88 -19.04 -1.15 5.36
CA ARG A 88 -20.28 -1.48 6.07
C ARG A 88 -21.06 -2.53 5.29
N PHE A 89 -21.47 -3.57 6.01
CA PHE A 89 -22.38 -4.61 5.56
C PHE A 89 -23.74 -4.38 6.21
N SER A 90 -24.81 -4.50 5.45
CA SER A 90 -26.16 -4.29 5.96
C SER A 90 -27.16 -5.28 5.36
N ALA A 91 -28.05 -5.81 6.19
CA ALA A 91 -29.18 -6.66 5.80
C ALA A 91 -30.26 -6.59 6.87
N GLY A 92 -31.54 -6.51 6.45
CA GLY A 92 -32.68 -6.60 7.38
C GLY A 92 -32.68 -5.61 8.55
N GLY A 93 -32.07 -4.42 8.38
CA GLY A 93 -31.93 -3.42 9.44
C GLY A 93 -30.69 -3.59 10.34
N ALA A 94 -30.01 -4.73 10.29
CA ALA A 94 -28.74 -4.95 10.96
C ALA A 94 -27.58 -4.32 10.16
N ASN A 95 -26.60 -3.76 10.87
CA ASN A 95 -25.40 -3.17 10.29
C ASN A 95 -24.15 -3.69 11.00
N LEU A 96 -23.15 -4.11 10.21
CA LEU A 96 -21.80 -4.43 10.66
C LEU A 96 -20.84 -3.51 9.91
N ALA A 97 -20.12 -2.65 10.62
CA ALA A 97 -19.08 -1.81 10.05
C ALA A 97 -17.70 -2.27 10.55
N ILE A 98 -16.76 -2.36 9.61
CA ILE A 98 -15.36 -2.68 9.87
C ILE A 98 -14.49 -1.56 9.31
N SER A 99 -13.54 -1.07 10.10
CA SER A 99 -12.74 0.11 9.72
C SER A 99 -11.35 0.11 10.36
N ASN A 100 -10.52 1.09 9.99
CA ASN A 100 -9.15 1.27 10.52
C ASN A 100 -8.33 -0.01 10.38
N PHE A 101 -8.16 -0.46 9.13
CA PHE A 101 -7.53 -1.75 8.90
C PHE A 101 -6.03 -1.69 9.18
N LEU A 102 -5.54 -2.73 9.83
CA LEU A 102 -4.13 -3.01 10.04
C LEU A 102 -3.81 -4.33 9.37
N ILE A 103 -3.03 -4.27 8.30
CA ILE A 103 -2.50 -5.45 7.62
C ILE A 103 -1.18 -5.83 8.31
N ASN A 104 -1.06 -7.08 8.73
CA ASN A 104 0.19 -7.67 9.17
C ASN A 104 0.63 -8.70 8.13
N THR A 105 1.68 -8.36 7.37
CA THR A 105 2.21 -9.24 6.31
C THR A 105 3.14 -10.33 6.86
N ALA A 106 3.60 -10.23 8.11
CA ALA A 106 4.35 -11.30 8.77
C ALA A 106 3.44 -12.47 9.18
N THR A 107 2.22 -12.18 9.65
CA THR A 107 1.22 -13.19 10.05
C THR A 107 0.15 -13.44 8.99
N ASN A 108 0.15 -12.68 7.89
CA ASN A 108 -0.86 -12.75 6.83
C ASN A 108 -2.29 -12.54 7.35
N THR A 109 -2.48 -11.53 8.20
CA THR A 109 -3.79 -11.22 8.80
C THR A 109 -4.13 -9.75 8.66
N ILE A 110 -5.43 -9.46 8.58
CA ILE A 110 -5.97 -8.10 8.61
C ILE A 110 -6.82 -7.97 9.86
N SER A 111 -6.53 -6.96 10.67
CA SER A 111 -7.32 -6.60 11.85
C SER A 111 -7.93 -5.21 11.71
N GLY A 112 -8.89 -4.86 12.57
CA GLY A 112 -9.49 -3.53 12.55
C GLY A 112 -10.47 -3.27 13.68
N THR A 113 -11.15 -2.13 13.57
CA THR A 113 -12.27 -1.72 14.42
C THR A 113 -13.55 -2.40 13.93
N VAL A 114 -14.39 -2.86 14.85
CA VAL A 114 -15.70 -3.46 14.54
C VAL A 114 -16.80 -2.69 15.27
N MET A 115 -17.83 -2.30 14.53
CA MET A 115 -19.05 -1.71 15.07
C MET A 115 -20.28 -2.49 14.60
N VAL A 116 -21.22 -2.75 15.51
CA VAL A 116 -22.50 -3.40 15.21
C VAL A 116 -23.62 -2.45 15.57
N ASN A 117 -24.49 -2.14 14.61
CA ASN A 117 -25.61 -1.20 14.78
C ASN A 117 -25.19 0.16 15.38
N GLY A 118 -23.99 0.64 15.03
CA GLY A 118 -23.42 1.89 15.53
C GLY A 118 -22.72 1.80 16.89
N ALA A 119 -22.76 0.66 17.57
CA ALA A 119 -22.04 0.43 18.83
C ALA A 119 -20.67 -0.21 18.57
N LEU A 120 -19.63 0.27 19.27
CA LEU A 120 -18.29 -0.31 19.22
C LEU A 120 -18.29 -1.71 19.86
N VAL A 121 -17.83 -2.70 19.11
CA VAL A 121 -17.61 -4.07 19.61
C VAL A 121 -16.17 -4.23 20.09
N GLY A 122 -15.20 -3.66 19.36
CA GLY A 122 -13.80 -3.72 19.72
C GLY A 122 -12.87 -3.15 18.67
N ASN A 123 -11.60 -3.02 19.06
CA ASN A 123 -10.49 -2.57 18.22
C ASN A 123 -9.45 -3.69 18.10
N GLY A 124 -8.78 -3.79 16.95
CA GLY A 124 -7.79 -4.82 16.68
C GLY A 124 -8.38 -6.23 16.56
N ILE A 125 -9.66 -6.35 16.25
CA ILE A 125 -10.32 -7.65 16.01
C ILE A 125 -9.77 -8.24 14.71
N SER A 126 -9.45 -9.54 14.70
CA SER A 126 -9.01 -10.22 13.49
C SER A 126 -10.18 -10.33 12.51
N LEU A 127 -10.05 -9.80 11.29
CA LEU A 127 -11.13 -9.70 10.30
C LEU A 127 -10.93 -10.66 9.14
N PHE A 128 -9.73 -10.68 8.57
CA PHE A 128 -9.42 -11.48 7.40
C PHE A 128 -8.08 -12.18 7.51
N ASN A 129 -7.97 -13.33 6.86
CA ASN A 129 -6.70 -13.99 6.57
C ASN A 129 -6.31 -13.71 5.12
N ILE A 130 -5.01 -13.61 4.87
CA ILE A 130 -4.42 -13.38 3.55
C ILE A 130 -3.84 -14.72 3.06
N GLY A 131 -4.47 -15.30 2.05
CA GLY A 131 -4.03 -16.51 1.39
C GLY A 131 -3.08 -16.23 0.21
N SER A 132 -2.79 -17.29 -0.55
CA SER A 132 -2.02 -17.18 -1.78
C SER A 132 -2.69 -16.22 -2.78
N GLY A 133 -1.86 -15.49 -3.54
CA GLY A 133 -2.35 -14.50 -4.49
C GLY A 133 -3.12 -13.33 -3.86
N LEU A 134 -2.90 -13.06 -2.56
CA LEU A 134 -3.62 -12.03 -1.79
C LEU A 134 -5.13 -12.24 -1.73
N ALA A 135 -5.57 -13.49 -1.79
CA ALA A 135 -6.96 -13.88 -1.56
C ALA A 135 -7.34 -13.64 -0.09
N LEU A 136 -8.46 -12.97 0.15
CA LEU A 136 -8.95 -12.63 1.48
C LEU A 136 -10.08 -13.58 1.88
N THR A 137 -9.93 -14.26 3.01
CA THR A 137 -10.99 -15.07 3.64
C THR A 137 -11.33 -14.49 5.01
N LEU A 138 -12.57 -14.70 5.48
CA LEU A 138 -12.94 -14.24 6.81
C LEU A 138 -12.18 -15.00 7.90
N SER A 139 -11.79 -14.30 8.96
CA SER A 139 -11.29 -14.95 10.18
C SER A 139 -12.43 -15.69 10.91
N SER A 140 -12.10 -16.61 11.81
CA SER A 140 -13.10 -17.26 12.67
C SER A 140 -13.89 -16.28 13.53
N GLN A 141 -13.23 -15.22 14.02
CA GLN A 141 -13.87 -14.15 14.79
C GLN A 141 -14.86 -13.36 13.92
N ALA A 142 -14.45 -13.00 12.70
CA ALA A 142 -15.31 -12.29 11.77
C ALA A 142 -16.51 -13.15 11.34
N LEU A 143 -16.31 -14.44 11.07
CA LEU A 143 -17.41 -15.37 10.76
C LEU A 143 -18.44 -15.43 11.88
N GLY A 144 -18.00 -15.50 13.14
CA GLY A 144 -18.89 -15.45 14.30
C GLY A 144 -19.67 -14.13 14.38
N ALA A 145 -19.01 -12.99 14.13
CA ALA A 145 -19.65 -11.68 14.12
C ALA A 145 -20.67 -11.54 12.97
N PHE A 146 -20.35 -12.01 11.76
CA PHE A 146 -21.27 -12.03 10.62
C PHE A 146 -22.48 -12.94 10.90
N GLY A 147 -22.23 -14.15 11.40
CA GLY A 147 -23.28 -15.11 11.72
C GLY A 147 -24.26 -14.58 12.75
N SER A 148 -23.75 -14.00 13.85
CA SER A 148 -24.58 -13.43 14.91
C SER A 148 -25.30 -12.15 14.49
N THR A 149 -24.64 -11.25 13.76
CA THR A 149 -25.23 -9.95 13.37
C THR A 149 -26.36 -10.13 12.35
N PHE A 150 -26.20 -11.05 11.41
CA PHE A 150 -27.15 -11.25 10.30
C PHE A 150 -28.03 -12.50 10.46
N GLY A 151 -27.93 -13.22 11.58
CA GLY A 151 -28.74 -14.41 11.82
C GLY A 151 -28.49 -15.52 10.79
N LEU A 152 -27.24 -15.67 10.33
CA LEU A 152 -26.91 -16.66 9.30
C LEU A 152 -27.03 -18.08 9.86
N ASN A 153 -27.61 -18.99 9.08
CA ASN A 153 -27.65 -20.40 9.45
C ASN A 153 -26.25 -21.05 9.37
N GLN A 154 -26.09 -22.22 10.01
CA GLN A 154 -24.80 -22.91 10.06
C GLN A 154 -24.27 -23.28 8.66
N ALA A 155 -25.14 -23.64 7.72
CA ALA A 155 -24.72 -23.97 6.36
C ALA A 155 -24.11 -22.76 5.64
N THR A 156 -24.71 -21.58 5.80
CA THR A 156 -24.19 -20.31 5.28
C THR A 156 -22.87 -19.93 5.95
N VAL A 157 -22.75 -20.06 7.27
CA VAL A 157 -21.50 -19.79 7.99
C VAL A 157 -20.38 -20.71 7.49
N THR A 158 -20.67 -22.00 7.29
CA THR A 158 -19.72 -22.97 6.74
C THR A 158 -19.31 -22.58 5.31
N ALA A 159 -20.25 -22.19 4.45
CA ALA A 159 -19.95 -21.74 3.10
C ALA A 159 -19.08 -20.48 3.07
N LEU A 160 -19.32 -19.52 3.97
CA LEU A 160 -18.51 -18.31 4.09
C LEU A 160 -17.12 -18.59 4.67
N SER A 161 -16.94 -19.66 5.45
CA SER A 161 -15.66 -19.96 6.10
C SER A 161 -14.53 -20.29 5.14
N THR A 162 -14.86 -20.78 3.95
CA THR A 162 -13.90 -21.13 2.89
C THR A 162 -14.02 -20.20 1.67
N ALA A 163 -14.97 -19.28 1.69
CA ALA A 163 -15.19 -18.35 0.58
C ALA A 163 -14.08 -17.29 0.52
N VAL A 164 -13.55 -17.07 -0.67
CA VAL A 164 -12.69 -15.92 -0.97
C VAL A 164 -13.58 -14.70 -1.15
N ILE A 165 -13.55 -13.81 -0.15
CA ILE A 165 -14.33 -12.57 -0.12
C ILE A 165 -13.87 -11.61 -1.19
N GLY A 166 -12.55 -11.51 -1.37
CA GLY A 166 -11.96 -10.70 -2.41
C GLY A 166 -10.50 -11.02 -2.64
N THR A 167 -9.94 -10.39 -3.66
CA THR A 167 -8.51 -10.47 -3.96
C THR A 167 -7.93 -9.07 -3.91
N ALA A 168 -6.88 -8.90 -3.12
CA ALA A 168 -6.23 -7.61 -2.95
C ALA A 168 -5.15 -7.37 -4.03
N ARG A 169 -4.95 -6.10 -4.34
CA ARG A 169 -3.85 -5.60 -5.17
C ARG A 169 -3.37 -4.27 -4.59
N ILE A 170 -2.05 -4.11 -4.51
CA ILE A 170 -1.42 -2.89 -4.03
C ILE A 170 -1.08 -2.00 -5.23
N ILE A 171 -1.40 -0.72 -5.13
CA ILE A 171 -1.00 0.33 -6.05
C ILE A 171 -0.12 1.30 -5.26
N PRO A 172 1.21 1.27 -5.43
CA PRO A 172 2.09 2.18 -4.72
C PRO A 172 1.84 3.63 -5.15
N ALA A 173 2.17 4.58 -4.27
CA ALA A 173 2.24 5.99 -4.68
C ALA A 173 3.23 6.12 -5.84
N SER A 174 2.93 6.99 -6.81
CA SER A 174 3.93 7.34 -7.82
C SER A 174 5.10 8.01 -7.11
N GLU A 175 6.29 7.39 -7.14
CA GLU A 175 7.51 8.01 -6.62
C GLU A 175 7.79 9.28 -7.42
N VAL A 176 7.50 10.44 -6.83
CA VAL A 176 8.00 11.71 -7.36
C VAL A 176 9.49 11.75 -7.07
N PRO A 177 10.38 11.97 -8.06
CA PRO A 177 11.82 12.04 -7.81
C PRO A 177 12.10 13.07 -6.72
N GLU A 178 12.74 12.63 -5.63
CA GLU A 178 13.03 13.55 -4.53
C GLU A 178 13.88 14.73 -5.02
N PRO A 179 13.75 15.92 -4.42
CA PRO A 179 14.50 17.10 -4.83
C PRO A 179 16.01 16.86 -4.93
N GLY A 180 16.56 15.96 -4.11
CA GLY A 180 17.96 15.53 -4.17
C GLY A 180 18.33 14.76 -5.44
N THR A 181 17.44 13.90 -5.96
CA THR A 181 17.63 13.17 -7.22
C THR A 181 17.57 14.12 -8.41
N LEU A 182 16.67 15.11 -8.37
CA LEU A 182 16.63 16.18 -9.37
C LEU A 182 17.90 17.05 -9.31
N LEU A 183 18.37 17.39 -8.11
CA LEU A 183 19.61 18.15 -7.94
C LEU A 183 20.84 17.35 -8.43
N LEU A 184 20.90 16.05 -8.15
CA LEU A 184 21.96 15.17 -8.65
C LEU A 184 21.92 15.06 -10.18
N LEU A 185 20.75 14.88 -10.77
CA LEU A 185 20.55 14.85 -12.22
C LEU A 185 20.96 16.17 -12.89
N LEU A 186 20.56 17.31 -12.30
CA LEU A 186 20.93 18.65 -12.76
C LEU A 186 22.43 18.89 -12.63
N SER A 187 23.05 18.45 -11.53
CA SER A 187 24.50 18.59 -11.32
C SER A 187 25.33 17.70 -12.27
N GLY A 188 24.86 16.50 -12.59
CA GLY A 188 25.49 15.60 -13.56
C GLY A 188 25.48 16.17 -14.97
N ALA A 189 24.35 16.78 -15.39
CA ALA A 189 24.26 17.44 -16.69
C ALA A 189 25.19 18.67 -16.81
N ALA A 190 25.35 19.44 -15.73
CA ALA A 190 26.23 20.61 -15.69
C ALA A 190 27.73 20.24 -15.81
N MET A 191 28.14 19.07 -15.31
CA MET A 191 29.53 18.59 -15.38
C MET A 191 29.92 18.02 -16.75
N VAL A 192 28.98 17.48 -17.52
CA VAL A 192 29.25 16.86 -18.83
C VAL A 192 29.33 17.90 -19.97
N GLY A 193 28.57 18.99 -19.87
CA GLY A 193 28.51 20.05 -20.89
C GLY A 193 29.87 20.63 -21.31
N PRO A 194 30.76 21.01 -20.37
CA PRO A 194 32.08 21.56 -20.70
C PRO A 194 33.04 20.54 -21.32
N ALA A 195 32.94 19.26 -20.93
CA ALA A 195 33.81 18.19 -21.39
C ALA A 195 33.53 17.77 -22.85
N VAL A 196 32.25 17.74 -23.25
CA VAL A 196 31.86 17.42 -24.63
C VAL A 196 32.18 18.59 -25.57
N ARG A 197 32.00 19.84 -25.12
CA ARG A 197 32.29 21.03 -25.94
C ARG A 197 33.76 21.15 -26.35
N ARG A 198 34.70 20.80 -25.47
CA ARG A 198 36.15 20.80 -25.80
C ARG A 198 36.54 19.76 -26.84
N ARG A 199 35.81 18.64 -26.91
CA ARG A 199 36.10 17.55 -27.86
C ARG A 199 35.66 17.92 -29.29
N TRP A 200 34.58 18.69 -29.42
CA TRP A 200 34.06 19.15 -30.70
C TRP A 200 34.90 20.27 -31.34
N THR A 201 35.48 21.17 -30.54
CA THR A 201 36.38 22.21 -31.06
C THR A 201 37.72 21.67 -31.55
N LYS A 202 38.17 20.52 -31.04
CA LYS A 202 39.45 19.92 -31.47
C LYS A 202 39.34 19.14 -32.80
N GLY A 203 38.12 18.74 -33.20
CA GLY A 203 37.89 18.06 -34.48
C GLY A 203 37.77 18.99 -35.69
N LYS A 204 37.47 20.27 -35.49
CA LYS A 204 37.36 21.26 -36.58
C LYS A 204 38.68 21.88 -37.03
N ASN A 205 39.77 21.63 -36.32
CA ASN A 205 41.09 22.22 -36.63
C ASN A 205 42.02 21.24 -37.38
N ASN A 206 41.50 20.08 -37.83
CA ASN A 206 42.25 19.06 -38.57
C ASN A 206 41.63 18.79 -39.97
N LEU A 207 40.99 19.78 -40.58
CA LEU A 207 40.64 19.80 -42.01
C LEU A 207 41.28 21.02 -42.66
#